data_AF-H0X7U1-F1
#
_entry.id   AF-H0X7U1-F1
#
_cell.length_a   1.000
_cell.length_b   1.000
_cell.length_c   1.000
_cell.angle_alpha   90.00
_cell.angle_beta   90.00
_cell.angle_gamma   90.00
#
_symmetry.space_group_name_H-M   'P 1'
#
loop_
_entity.id
_entity.type
_entity.pdbx_description
1 polymer ?
#
loop_
_entity_poly.entity_id
_entity_poly.type
_entity_poly.pdbx_seq_one_letter_code
_entity_poly.pdbx_strand_id
1 'polypeptide(L)'
;MQKSEYPGSTQLRNRITGNCDQRSLSSAQIKHKTVIQQSKPSSSTSSPESARKLHPRPSDKLNPKTINPVGPKWFLTSFYKEAQCQGILYFRLIHGSVKHRLQWECPPENLPFDPLLITLAEGLRETKHPYTFVSKEGFRELLLVSGAPEKAVPLLPRLIPVLRAALVHSDDEVFERGLNALVQLSVIVGPCLNDHLKHLLTSLSKRLMDKKFKEPITSALQKLEQHGGSGSLIIIKSKIPTYCSICC
;
A
#
# COMPACT_ATOMS: atom_id res chain seq x y z
N MET A 1 21.74 42.45 45.98
CA MET A 1 23.07 42.94 45.54
C MET A 1 23.43 42.26 44.22
N GLN A 2 23.65 43.08 43.18
CA GLN A 2 24.51 42.92 41.98
C GLN A 2 24.46 41.59 41.17
N LYS A 3 23.93 41.59 39.92
CA LYS A 3 24.59 41.83 38.59
C LYS A 3 25.51 40.66 38.16
N SER A 4 25.64 40.21 36.88
CA SER A 4 25.12 40.63 35.57
C SER A 4 25.56 39.60 34.46
N GLU A 5 24.96 39.72 33.27
CA GLU A 5 25.51 39.55 31.90
C GLU A 5 25.77 38.16 31.24
N TYR A 6 24.95 37.89 30.20
CA TYR A 6 25.26 37.27 28.88
C TYR A 6 25.84 38.36 27.92
N PRO A 7 26.20 38.11 26.63
CA PRO A 7 26.64 36.90 25.88
C PRO A 7 27.91 37.14 25.01
N GLY A 8 28.46 36.11 24.36
CA GLY A 8 29.56 36.25 23.39
C GLY A 8 29.46 35.28 22.22
N SER A 9 28.91 35.75 21.10
CA SER A 9 28.91 35.10 19.79
C SER A 9 30.28 35.20 19.11
N THR A 10 30.73 34.14 18.44
CA THR A 10 31.77 34.25 17.40
C THR A 10 31.45 33.28 16.27
N GLN A 11 30.96 33.82 15.14
CA GLN A 11 31.06 33.18 13.84
C GLN A 11 32.51 33.23 13.39
N LEU A 12 33.04 32.12 12.84
CA LEU A 12 34.16 32.19 11.91
C LEU A 12 33.88 31.33 10.68
N ARG A 13 33.60 32.04 9.61
CA ARG A 13 33.63 31.61 8.21
C ARG A 13 35.09 31.34 7.85
N ASN A 14 35.41 30.17 7.29
CA ASN A 14 36.52 30.05 6.36
C ASN A 14 36.27 28.97 5.31
N ARG A 15 36.49 29.40 4.08
CA ARG A 15 36.29 28.75 2.79
C ARG A 15 37.61 28.09 2.42
N ILE A 16 37.64 26.79 2.17
CA ILE A 16 38.78 26.12 1.52
C ILE A 16 38.25 25.33 0.33
N THR A 17 38.68 25.80 -0.83
CA THR A 17 38.56 25.19 -2.15
C THR A 17 39.55 24.05 -2.24
N GLY A 18 39.12 22.87 -2.69
CA GLY A 18 39.97 21.70 -2.91
C GLY A 18 39.43 20.87 -4.06
N ASN A 19 39.89 21.19 -5.26
CA ASN A 19 39.74 20.43 -6.51
C ASN A 19 40.41 19.04 -6.36
N CYS A 20 39.74 17.97 -6.76
CA CYS A 20 40.42 16.71 -7.06
C CYS A 20 39.90 16.17 -8.39
N ASP A 21 40.84 16.11 -9.31
CA ASP A 21 40.67 15.92 -10.73
C ASP A 21 40.15 14.54 -11.13
N GLN A 22 39.51 14.58 -12.29
CA GLN A 22 39.30 13.50 -13.22
C GLN A 22 40.58 12.68 -13.43
N ARG A 23 40.45 11.35 -13.39
CA ARG A 23 41.38 10.47 -14.11
C ARG A 23 40.63 9.35 -14.80
N SER A 24 40.45 9.56 -16.10
CA SER A 24 40.15 8.57 -17.12
C SER A 24 41.06 7.35 -17.00
N LEU A 25 40.50 6.16 -17.14
CA LEU A 25 41.23 5.00 -17.64
C LEU A 25 40.47 4.40 -18.82
N SER A 26 41.15 4.46 -19.95
CA SER A 26 40.77 4.06 -21.29
C SER A 26 40.89 2.55 -21.50
N SER A 27 39.87 1.98 -22.15
CA SER A 27 39.93 0.95 -23.20
C SER A 27 41.04 -0.10 -23.16
N ALA A 28 40.65 -1.36 -22.94
CA ALA A 28 41.34 -2.52 -23.48
C ALA A 28 40.34 -3.35 -24.31
N GLN A 29 40.46 -3.22 -25.64
CA GLN A 29 39.84 -4.14 -26.59
C GLN A 29 40.69 -5.41 -26.67
N ILE A 30 40.11 -6.57 -26.38
CA ILE A 30 40.70 -7.86 -26.73
C ILE A 30 39.83 -8.49 -27.82
N LYS A 31 40.42 -8.54 -29.02
CA LYS A 31 39.95 -9.26 -30.19
C LYS A 31 40.18 -10.76 -29.99
N HIS A 32 39.14 -11.57 -30.13
CA HIS A 32 39.29 -12.95 -30.61
C HIS A 32 38.35 -13.16 -31.80
N LYS A 33 38.97 -13.19 -32.98
CA LYS A 33 38.46 -13.77 -34.23
C LYS A 33 38.88 -15.24 -34.19
N THR A 34 38.04 -16.19 -34.62
CA THR A 34 38.22 -17.07 -35.80
C THR A 34 37.20 -18.23 -35.82
N VAL A 35 36.75 -18.56 -37.03
CA VAL A 35 36.25 -19.85 -37.58
C VAL A 35 34.76 -20.19 -37.53
N ILE A 36 34.20 -20.05 -38.74
CA ILE A 36 33.07 -20.67 -39.42
C ILE A 36 32.95 -22.19 -39.19
N GLN A 37 31.75 -22.70 -38.93
CA GLN A 37 31.29 -23.95 -39.54
C GLN A 37 29.75 -24.05 -39.61
N GLN A 38 29.26 -24.14 -40.85
CA GLN A 38 27.89 -24.49 -41.23
C GLN A 38 27.71 -26.01 -41.19
N SER A 39 26.55 -26.48 -40.74
CA SER A 39 26.03 -27.79 -41.14
C SER A 39 24.51 -27.89 -40.94
N LYS A 40 23.80 -27.92 -42.07
CA LYS A 40 22.48 -28.55 -42.27
C LYS A 40 22.68 -30.05 -42.54
N PRO A 41 21.65 -30.89 -42.33
CA PRO A 41 21.10 -31.58 -43.50
C PRO A 41 19.55 -31.65 -43.53
N SER A 42 19.03 -31.67 -44.76
CA SER A 42 17.72 -32.14 -45.28
C SER A 42 17.61 -33.68 -45.18
N SER A 43 16.49 -34.43 -45.29
CA SER A 43 15.09 -34.24 -45.71
C SER A 43 14.27 -35.54 -45.49
N SER A 44 12.94 -35.40 -45.26
CA SER A 44 11.77 -36.18 -45.74
C SER A 44 11.52 -37.68 -45.45
N THR A 45 10.31 -37.99 -44.92
CA THR A 45 9.30 -39.00 -45.39
C THR A 45 8.01 -38.87 -44.54
N SER A 46 6.91 -38.27 -45.04
CA SER A 46 5.67 -38.87 -45.62
C SER A 46 4.50 -39.08 -44.64
N SER A 47 3.37 -38.38 -44.89
CA SER A 47 2.03 -38.46 -44.24
C SER A 47 1.26 -39.77 -44.59
N PRO A 48 0.05 -40.05 -44.02
CA PRO A 48 -1.24 -39.39 -44.35
C PRO A 48 -2.08 -38.96 -43.10
N GLU A 49 -2.79 -37.81 -43.09
CA GLU A 49 -4.22 -37.60 -43.49
C GLU A 49 -5.22 -38.14 -42.43
N SER A 50 -6.27 -37.48 -41.92
CA SER A 50 -6.98 -36.22 -42.13
C SER A 50 -7.85 -35.96 -40.88
N ALA A 51 -7.85 -34.72 -40.37
CA ALA A 51 -9.02 -34.14 -39.72
C ALA A 51 -8.92 -32.61 -39.84
N ARG A 52 -9.42 -32.10 -40.97
CA ARG A 52 -9.57 -30.67 -41.28
C ARG A 52 -10.27 -29.96 -40.11
N LYS A 53 -9.55 -29.12 -39.35
CA LYS A 53 -10.17 -28.03 -38.57
C LYS A 53 -10.03 -26.72 -39.33
N LEU A 54 -10.86 -26.59 -40.36
CA LEU A 54 -11.09 -25.35 -41.09
C LEU A 54 -12.18 -24.54 -40.36
N HIS A 55 -11.95 -24.10 -39.12
CA HIS A 55 -12.67 -22.96 -38.53
C HIS A 55 -11.89 -22.50 -37.28
N PRO A 56 -11.45 -21.22 -37.21
CA PRO A 56 -10.92 -20.65 -35.99
C PRO A 56 -12.00 -20.76 -34.91
N ARG A 57 -11.69 -21.35 -33.75
CA ARG A 57 -12.63 -21.31 -32.63
C ARG A 57 -12.75 -19.85 -32.19
N PRO A 58 -13.92 -19.37 -31.74
CA PRO A 58 -14.04 -18.03 -31.16
C PRO A 58 -13.05 -17.80 -30.00
N SER A 59 -12.64 -18.87 -29.32
CA SER A 59 -11.60 -18.87 -28.28
C SER A 59 -10.19 -18.57 -28.80
N ASP A 60 -9.87 -18.85 -30.06
CA ASP A 60 -8.56 -18.57 -30.64
C ASP A 60 -8.39 -17.08 -30.97
N LYS A 61 -9.50 -16.35 -31.09
CA LYS A 61 -9.54 -14.87 -31.11
C LYS A 61 -9.46 -14.27 -29.70
N LEU A 62 -9.54 -15.08 -28.65
CA LEU A 62 -9.33 -14.71 -27.26
C LEU A 62 -7.93 -15.15 -26.81
N ASN A 63 -6.91 -14.81 -27.59
CA ASN A 63 -5.66 -14.40 -26.95
C ASN A 63 -5.88 -12.93 -26.58
N PRO A 64 -6.31 -12.59 -25.35
CA PRO A 64 -6.10 -11.23 -24.91
C PRO A 64 -4.61 -11.03 -25.04
N LYS A 65 -4.18 -10.24 -26.05
CA LYS A 65 -2.83 -9.71 -26.09
C LYS A 65 -2.57 -9.29 -24.67
N THR A 66 -1.59 -9.90 -24.00
CA THR A 66 -1.16 -9.48 -22.68
C THR A 66 -0.74 -8.03 -22.87
N ILE A 67 -1.70 -7.15 -22.66
CA ILE A 67 -1.50 -5.72 -22.68
C ILE A 67 -0.58 -5.56 -21.49
N ASN A 68 0.68 -5.21 -21.74
CA ASN A 68 1.52 -4.69 -20.68
C ASN A 68 0.73 -3.51 -20.10
N PRO A 69 0.26 -3.56 -18.84
CA PRO A 69 -0.59 -2.52 -18.26
C PRO A 69 0.22 -1.27 -17.91
N VAL A 70 1.46 -1.18 -18.40
CA VAL A 70 2.28 0.03 -18.37
C VAL A 70 2.15 0.73 -19.73
N GLY A 71 0.91 0.99 -20.12
CA GLY A 71 0.59 1.99 -21.15
C GLY A 71 0.32 3.33 -20.46
N PRO A 72 0.82 4.47 -20.98
CA PRO A 72 0.85 5.76 -20.29
C PRO A 72 -0.51 6.49 -20.22
N LYS A 73 -1.62 5.78 -19.95
CA LYS A 73 -2.97 6.37 -20.03
C LYS A 73 -3.85 6.21 -18.78
N TRP A 74 -3.34 5.65 -17.69
CA TRP A 74 -4.03 5.63 -16.40
C TRP A 74 -3.41 6.71 -15.47
N PHE A 75 -3.61 7.99 -15.73
CA PHE A 75 -2.93 9.06 -14.95
C PHE A 75 -3.87 10.13 -14.45
N LEU A 76 -4.69 9.82 -13.42
CA LEU A 76 -5.62 10.82 -12.89
C LEU A 76 -5.79 10.84 -11.35
N THR A 77 -4.81 10.30 -10.60
CA THR A 77 -4.47 10.85 -9.28
C THR A 77 -2.95 10.93 -9.09
N SER A 78 -2.47 12.01 -8.48
CA SER A 78 -1.03 12.30 -8.30
C SER A 78 -0.33 11.21 -7.48
N PHE A 79 -1.02 10.70 -6.47
CA PHE A 79 -0.47 9.80 -5.47
C PHE A 79 -0.03 8.43 -6.02
N TYR A 80 -0.91 7.72 -6.72
CA TYR A 80 -0.60 6.42 -7.31
C TYR A 80 0.39 6.51 -8.46
N LYS A 81 0.36 7.62 -9.21
CA LYS A 81 1.33 7.91 -10.26
C LYS A 81 2.73 8.06 -9.65
N GLU A 82 2.84 8.80 -8.55
CA GLU A 82 4.09 8.97 -7.80
C GLU A 82 4.59 7.63 -7.23
N ALA A 83 3.74 6.87 -6.54
CA ALA A 83 4.10 5.58 -5.98
C ALA A 83 4.61 4.58 -7.04
N GLN A 84 3.97 4.55 -8.22
CA GLN A 84 4.43 3.70 -9.31
C GLN A 84 5.68 4.22 -10.01
N CYS A 85 5.82 5.53 -10.22
CA CYS A 85 7.05 6.13 -10.74
C CYS A 85 8.24 5.89 -9.81
N GLN A 86 8.00 5.75 -8.51
CA GLN A 86 8.99 5.37 -7.50
C GLN A 86 9.19 3.86 -7.38
N GLY A 87 8.46 3.02 -8.15
CA GLY A 87 8.57 1.55 -8.10
C GLY A 87 8.01 0.91 -6.84
N ILE A 88 7.15 1.60 -6.09
CA ILE A 88 6.65 1.19 -4.77
C ILE A 88 5.49 0.20 -4.85
N LEU A 89 4.79 0.12 -5.98
CA LEU A 89 3.61 -0.74 -6.13
C LEU A 89 3.98 -2.11 -6.71
N TYR A 90 4.09 -3.09 -5.81
CA TYR A 90 4.46 -4.49 -6.10
C TYR A 90 3.31 -5.35 -6.65
N PHE A 91 2.35 -4.75 -7.35
CA PHE A 91 1.17 -5.48 -7.82
C PHE A 91 0.65 -4.98 -9.15
N ARG A 92 -0.12 -5.86 -9.80
CA ARG A 92 -0.85 -5.63 -11.04
C ARG A 92 -2.35 -5.77 -10.78
N LEU A 93 -3.13 -4.81 -11.26
CA LEU A 93 -4.58 -4.93 -11.25
C LEU A 93 -5.02 -5.86 -12.39
N ILE A 94 -5.67 -6.97 -12.05
CA ILE A 94 -6.26 -7.89 -13.01
C ILE A 94 -7.75 -7.59 -13.14
N HIS A 95 -8.13 -7.15 -14.33
CA HIS A 95 -9.53 -6.91 -14.68
C HIS A 95 -10.18 -8.23 -15.11
N GLY A 96 -10.84 -8.91 -14.17
CA GLY A 96 -11.73 -10.01 -14.49
C GLY A 96 -13.09 -9.52 -14.98
N SER A 97 -13.80 -10.35 -15.76
CA SER A 97 -15.14 -10.02 -16.28
C SER A 97 -16.21 -9.85 -15.19
N VAL A 98 -15.98 -10.43 -14.00
CA VAL A 98 -16.94 -10.40 -12.86
C VAL A 98 -16.32 -9.83 -11.59
N LYS A 99 -15.02 -10.07 -11.34
CA LYS A 99 -14.31 -9.59 -10.15
C LYS A 99 -12.92 -9.10 -10.52
N HIS A 100 -12.57 -7.91 -10.04
CA HIS A 100 -11.20 -7.41 -10.05
C HIS A 100 -10.38 -8.11 -8.96
N ARG A 101 -9.09 -8.33 -9.21
CA ARG A 101 -8.16 -8.89 -8.23
C ARG A 101 -6.81 -8.19 -8.32
N LEU A 102 -6.11 -8.10 -7.20
CA LEU A 102 -4.71 -7.71 -7.18
C LEU A 102 -3.85 -8.96 -7.39
N GLN A 103 -2.92 -8.89 -8.33
CA GLN A 103 -1.89 -9.89 -8.51
C GLN A 103 -0.56 -9.29 -8.06
N TRP A 104 -0.05 -9.77 -6.93
CA TRP A 104 1.24 -9.36 -6.40
C TRP A 104 2.38 -9.96 -7.21
N GLU A 105 3.46 -9.21 -7.40
CA GLU A 105 4.65 -9.66 -8.12
C GLU A 105 5.43 -10.71 -7.33
N CYS A 106 5.37 -10.64 -6.01
CA CYS A 106 5.89 -11.65 -5.10
C CYS A 106 4.87 -11.91 -3.97
N PRO A 107 5.00 -13.02 -3.22
CA PRO A 107 4.09 -13.33 -2.12
C PRO A 107 3.97 -12.15 -1.14
N PRO A 108 2.75 -11.74 -0.73
CA PRO A 108 2.52 -10.61 0.17
C PRO A 108 3.33 -10.68 1.49
N GLU A 109 3.66 -11.88 1.94
CA GLU A 109 4.48 -12.15 3.11
C GLU A 109 5.91 -11.59 2.97
N ASN A 110 6.43 -11.50 1.75
CA ASN A 110 7.78 -11.03 1.46
C ASN A 110 7.84 -9.52 1.15
N LEU A 111 6.68 -8.85 1.06
CA LEU A 111 6.63 -7.44 0.75
C LEU A 111 7.09 -6.58 1.93
N PRO A 112 7.78 -5.46 1.64
CA PRO A 112 8.06 -4.45 2.64
C PRO A 112 6.78 -3.67 2.94
N PHE A 113 6.38 -3.62 4.22
CA PHE A 113 5.22 -2.82 4.64
C PHE A 113 5.53 -1.32 4.67
N ASP A 114 6.79 -0.94 4.86
CA ASP A 114 7.23 0.45 4.71
C ASP A 114 7.83 0.65 3.31
N PRO A 115 7.33 1.59 2.50
CA PRO A 115 6.21 2.51 2.76
C PRO A 115 4.83 1.96 2.36
N LEU A 116 4.77 0.76 1.77
CA LEU A 116 3.60 0.24 1.04
C LEU A 116 2.28 0.29 1.84
N LEU A 117 2.26 -0.18 3.09
CA LEU A 117 1.05 -0.20 3.92
C LEU A 117 0.55 1.22 4.21
N ILE A 118 1.47 2.17 4.45
CA ILE A 118 1.15 3.58 4.64
C ILE A 118 0.59 4.16 3.36
N THR A 119 1.21 3.86 2.22
CA THR A 119 0.77 4.31 0.91
C THR A 119 -0.66 3.84 0.60
N LEU A 120 -0.96 2.57 0.86
CA LEU A 120 -2.30 2.02 0.68
C LEU A 120 -3.32 2.65 1.64
N ALA A 121 -2.92 2.94 2.88
CA ALA A 121 -3.76 3.64 3.84
C ALA A 121 -4.11 5.07 3.39
N GLU A 122 -3.15 5.80 2.81
CA GLU A 122 -3.37 7.15 2.25
C GLU A 122 -4.37 7.09 1.09
N GLY A 123 -4.22 6.06 0.26
CA GLY A 123 -5.11 5.80 -0.86
C GLY A 123 -6.56 5.47 -0.46
N LEU A 124 -6.89 5.22 0.80
CA LEU A 124 -8.28 4.98 1.24
C LEU A 124 -9.19 6.20 1.01
N ARG A 125 -8.57 7.39 0.92
CA ARG A 125 -9.23 8.67 0.61
C ARG A 125 -9.48 8.91 -0.86
N GLU A 126 -8.95 8.05 -1.73
CA GLU A 126 -9.25 8.12 -3.16
C GLU A 126 -10.74 7.88 -3.40
N THR A 127 -11.28 8.55 -4.40
CA THR A 127 -12.69 8.46 -4.82
C THR A 127 -12.84 7.96 -6.26
N LYS A 128 -11.72 7.86 -7.00
CA LYS A 128 -11.72 7.41 -8.40
C LYS A 128 -11.39 5.93 -8.49
N HIS A 129 -12.18 5.18 -9.27
CA HIS A 129 -11.81 3.84 -9.69
C HIS A 129 -10.64 3.91 -10.71
N PRO A 130 -9.62 3.02 -10.65
CA PRO A 130 -9.51 1.82 -9.81
C PRO A 130 -8.84 2.04 -8.44
N TYR A 131 -8.37 3.25 -8.12
CA TYR A 131 -7.58 3.52 -6.93
C TYR A 131 -8.33 3.18 -5.63
N THR A 132 -9.64 3.43 -5.59
CA THR A 132 -10.48 3.04 -4.45
C THR A 132 -10.42 1.53 -4.14
N PHE A 133 -10.50 0.70 -5.19
CA PHE A 133 -10.41 -0.75 -5.09
C PHE A 133 -9.00 -1.17 -4.69
N VAL A 134 -7.98 -0.63 -5.36
CA VAL A 134 -6.57 -0.96 -5.13
C VAL A 134 -6.17 -0.67 -3.68
N SER A 135 -6.48 0.53 -3.17
CA SER A 135 -6.15 0.91 -1.79
C SER A 135 -6.84 0.00 -0.78
N LYS A 136 -8.15 -0.22 -0.96
CA LYS A 136 -8.96 -1.01 -0.03
C LYS A 136 -8.49 -2.47 0.00
N GLU A 137 -8.30 -3.06 -1.17
CA GLU A 137 -7.96 -4.47 -1.29
C GLU A 137 -6.50 -4.73 -0.94
N GLY A 138 -5.59 -3.85 -1.37
CA GLY A 138 -4.17 -3.96 -1.04
C GLY A 138 -3.92 -3.83 0.46
N PHE A 139 -4.58 -2.85 1.11
CA PHE A 139 -4.48 -2.70 2.56
C PHE A 139 -4.98 -3.95 3.30
N ARG A 140 -6.11 -4.52 2.86
CA ARG A 140 -6.69 -5.75 3.42
C ARG A 140 -5.76 -6.95 3.24
N GLU A 141 -5.26 -7.16 2.03
CA GLU A 141 -4.43 -8.33 1.71
C GLU A 141 -3.08 -8.29 2.44
N LEU A 142 -2.45 -7.12 2.57
CA LEU A 142 -1.22 -6.98 3.37
C LEU A 142 -1.48 -7.29 4.85
N LEU A 143 -2.59 -6.81 5.42
CA LEU A 143 -2.87 -7.08 6.84
C LEU A 143 -3.20 -8.55 7.14
N LEU A 144 -3.55 -9.36 6.13
CA LEU A 144 -3.88 -10.78 6.32
C LEU A 144 -2.68 -11.72 6.23
N VAL A 145 -1.48 -11.21 5.91
CA VAL A 145 -0.30 -12.05 5.76
C VAL A 145 0.18 -12.58 7.11
N SER A 146 0.81 -13.77 7.11
CA SER A 146 1.53 -14.24 8.29
C SER A 146 2.68 -13.28 8.62
N GLY A 147 2.79 -12.88 9.88
CA GLY A 147 3.81 -11.91 10.31
C GLY A 147 3.44 -10.44 10.06
N ALA A 148 2.17 -10.16 9.74
CA ALA A 148 1.66 -8.78 9.65
C ALA A 148 1.86 -7.94 10.93
N PRO A 149 1.65 -8.45 12.17
CA PRO A 149 1.78 -7.60 13.36
C PRO A 149 3.21 -7.06 13.55
N GLU A 150 4.24 -7.87 13.35
CA GLU A 150 5.65 -7.49 13.49
C GLU A 150 6.04 -6.39 12.51
N LYS A 151 5.40 -6.36 11.33
CA LYS A 151 5.64 -5.35 10.30
C LYS A 151 4.75 -4.10 10.44
N ALA A 152 3.52 -4.25 10.93
CA ALA A 152 2.55 -3.16 11.03
C ALA A 152 2.73 -2.31 12.30
N VAL A 153 3.07 -2.93 13.44
CA VAL A 153 3.23 -2.23 14.73
C VAL A 153 4.25 -1.08 14.67
N PRO A 154 5.46 -1.25 14.08
CA PRO A 154 6.43 -0.16 13.97
C PRO A 154 5.93 1.04 13.14
N LEU A 155 4.93 0.83 12.28
CA LEU A 155 4.39 1.85 11.39
C LEU A 155 3.20 2.59 11.99
N LEU A 156 2.69 2.19 13.15
CA LEU A 156 1.54 2.82 13.81
C LEU A 156 1.67 4.34 13.93
N PRO A 157 2.80 4.93 14.36
CA PRO A 157 2.92 6.39 14.48
C PRO A 157 2.68 7.14 13.15
N ARG A 158 2.99 6.51 12.01
CA ARG A 158 2.77 7.07 10.66
C ARG A 158 1.40 6.70 10.07
N LEU A 159 0.88 5.51 10.38
CA LEU A 159 -0.43 5.03 9.91
C LEU A 159 -1.60 5.78 10.57
N ILE A 160 -1.48 6.11 11.86
CA ILE A 160 -2.59 6.69 12.63
C ILE A 160 -3.04 8.05 12.08
N PRO A 161 -2.15 9.01 11.77
CA PRO A 161 -2.54 10.28 11.13
C PRO A 161 -3.27 10.08 9.80
N VAL A 162 -2.80 9.11 9.00
CA VAL A 162 -3.37 8.79 7.68
C VAL A 162 -4.79 8.23 7.82
N LEU A 163 -4.98 7.24 8.70
CA LEU A 163 -6.30 6.68 8.98
C LEU A 163 -7.24 7.74 9.58
N ARG A 164 -6.72 8.58 10.48
CA ARG A 164 -7.49 9.70 11.05
C ARG A 164 -7.98 10.65 9.96
N ALA A 165 -7.17 10.93 8.94
CA ALA A 165 -7.56 11.79 7.81
C ALA A 165 -8.74 11.19 7.01
N ALA A 166 -8.81 9.86 6.87
CA ALA A 166 -9.98 9.19 6.28
C ALA A 166 -11.22 9.27 7.19
N LEU A 167 -11.05 9.09 8.51
CA LEU A 167 -12.15 9.11 9.49
C LEU A 167 -12.77 10.50 9.72
N VAL A 168 -12.08 11.58 9.39
CA VAL A 168 -12.63 12.95 9.46
C VAL A 168 -13.10 13.47 8.11
N HIS A 169 -12.94 12.67 7.04
CA HIS A 169 -13.30 13.07 5.70
C HIS A 169 -14.81 13.30 5.58
N SER A 170 -15.24 14.27 4.78
CA SER A 170 -16.67 14.62 4.61
C SER A 170 -17.43 13.55 3.83
N ASP A 171 -16.81 12.98 2.79
CA ASP A 171 -17.34 11.87 2.00
C ASP A 171 -17.57 10.61 2.86
N ASP A 172 -18.81 10.15 2.85
CA ASP A 172 -19.29 9.00 3.59
C ASP A 172 -18.60 7.69 3.21
N GLU A 173 -18.32 7.48 1.92
CA GLU A 173 -17.66 6.24 1.50
C GLU A 173 -16.19 6.22 1.93
N VAL A 174 -15.53 7.37 1.92
CA VAL A 174 -14.16 7.52 2.43
C VAL A 174 -14.13 7.25 3.93
N PHE A 175 -15.09 7.79 4.67
CA PHE A 175 -15.26 7.52 6.09
C PHE A 175 -15.43 6.02 6.37
N GLU A 176 -16.35 5.34 5.65
CA GLU A 176 -16.59 3.92 5.79
C GLU A 176 -15.35 3.07 5.47
N ARG A 177 -14.59 3.43 4.42
CA ARG A 177 -13.30 2.79 4.12
C ARG A 177 -12.30 2.97 5.26
N GLY A 178 -12.19 4.17 5.81
CA GLY A 178 -11.35 4.46 6.97
C GLY A 178 -11.76 3.68 8.21
N LEU A 179 -13.06 3.57 8.49
CA LEU A 179 -13.60 2.81 9.63
C LEU A 179 -13.31 1.31 9.49
N ASN A 180 -13.53 0.74 8.31
CA ASN A 180 -13.21 -0.65 8.02
C ASN A 180 -11.70 -0.93 8.11
N ALA A 181 -10.86 0.00 7.65
CA ALA A 181 -9.42 -0.13 7.76
C ALA A 181 -8.93 -0.05 9.21
N LEU A 182 -9.53 0.81 10.04
CA LEU A 182 -9.25 0.87 11.47
C LEU A 182 -9.59 -0.47 12.17
N VAL A 183 -10.75 -1.04 11.87
CA VAL A 183 -11.14 -2.35 12.42
C VAL A 183 -10.15 -3.42 11.98
N GLN A 184 -9.80 -3.49 10.70
CA GLN A 184 -8.81 -4.45 10.20
C GLN A 184 -7.46 -4.29 10.89
N LEU A 185 -6.96 -3.06 11.02
CA LEU A 185 -5.71 -2.79 11.71
C LEU A 185 -5.77 -3.27 13.16
N SER A 186 -6.88 -3.04 13.86
CA SER A 186 -7.05 -3.47 15.25
C SER A 186 -6.96 -4.98 15.46
N VAL A 187 -7.46 -5.76 14.49
CA VAL A 187 -7.36 -7.23 14.52
C VAL A 187 -5.89 -7.66 14.51
N ILE A 188 -5.05 -6.95 13.75
CA ILE A 188 -3.65 -7.29 13.55
C ILE A 188 -2.77 -6.80 14.69
N VAL A 189 -2.88 -5.53 15.07
CA VAL A 189 -1.96 -4.95 16.06
C VAL A 189 -2.45 -5.11 17.51
N GLY A 190 -3.74 -5.44 17.69
CA GLY A 190 -4.34 -5.69 19.00
C GLY A 190 -4.09 -4.56 20.02
N PRO A 191 -3.59 -4.87 21.22
CA PRO A 191 -3.35 -3.89 22.29
C PRO A 191 -2.38 -2.77 21.93
N CYS A 192 -1.50 -2.95 20.94
CA CYS A 192 -0.55 -1.90 20.51
C CYS A 192 -1.26 -0.67 19.95
N LEU A 193 -2.53 -0.79 19.53
CA LEU A 193 -3.34 0.33 19.07
C LEU A 193 -3.74 1.28 20.21
N ASN A 194 -3.74 0.82 21.47
CA ASN A 194 -4.29 1.55 22.61
C ASN A 194 -3.58 2.91 22.84
N ASP A 195 -2.27 2.98 22.60
CA ASP A 195 -1.48 4.22 22.74
C ASP A 195 -1.96 5.33 21.79
N HIS A 196 -2.55 4.94 20.67
CA HIS A 196 -3.01 5.84 19.61
C HIS A 196 -4.53 6.00 19.56
N LEU A 197 -5.28 5.15 20.28
CA LEU A 197 -6.73 5.03 20.19
C LEU A 197 -7.46 6.34 20.53
N LYS A 198 -6.94 7.13 21.48
CA LYS A 198 -7.51 8.44 21.87
C LYS A 198 -7.70 9.39 20.68
N HIS A 199 -6.75 9.40 19.74
CA HIS A 199 -6.80 10.27 18.56
C HIS A 199 -7.87 9.84 17.56
N LEU A 200 -8.05 8.53 17.40
CA LEU A 200 -9.03 7.94 16.47
C LEU A 200 -10.46 8.09 17.02
N LEU A 201 -10.66 7.81 18.31
CA LEU A 201 -11.98 7.90 18.97
C LEU A 201 -12.56 9.32 18.92
N THR A 202 -11.70 10.34 19.02
CA THR A 202 -12.14 11.74 18.91
C THR A 202 -12.74 12.05 17.53
N SER A 203 -12.30 11.36 16.47
CA SER A 203 -12.89 11.48 15.15
C SER A 203 -14.21 10.72 15.05
N LEU A 204 -14.28 9.53 15.66
CA LEU A 204 -15.49 8.70 15.65
C LEU A 204 -16.64 9.32 16.45
N SER A 205 -16.37 9.93 17.60
CA SER A 205 -17.41 10.52 18.45
C SER A 205 -18.21 11.61 17.72
N LYS A 206 -17.56 12.39 16.84
CA LYS A 206 -18.23 13.40 16.00
C LYS A 206 -19.20 12.78 15.01
N ARG A 207 -18.84 11.63 14.45
CA ARG A 207 -19.67 10.89 13.47
C ARG A 207 -20.75 10.04 14.13
N LEU A 208 -20.65 9.76 15.43
CA LEU A 208 -21.64 9.00 16.19
C LEU A 208 -23.00 9.73 16.30
N MET A 209 -23.03 11.06 16.16
CA MET A 209 -24.27 11.85 16.13
C MET A 209 -25.09 11.62 14.86
N ASP A 210 -24.46 11.10 13.81
CA ASP A 210 -25.14 10.77 12.56
C ASP A 210 -25.83 9.41 12.69
N LYS A 211 -27.15 9.39 12.47
CA LYS A 211 -27.96 8.18 12.52
C LYS A 211 -27.46 7.11 11.55
N LYS A 212 -26.87 7.52 10.42
CA LYS A 212 -26.33 6.60 9.41
C LYS A 212 -25.14 5.80 9.95
N PHE A 213 -24.29 6.43 10.76
CA PHE A 213 -23.02 5.83 11.21
C PHE A 213 -23.05 5.32 12.64
N LYS A 214 -24.13 5.55 13.38
CA LYS A 214 -24.27 5.09 14.77
C LYS A 214 -24.02 3.58 14.92
N GLU A 215 -24.69 2.74 14.13
CA GLU A 215 -24.53 1.28 14.19
C GLU A 215 -23.15 0.82 13.70
N PRO A 216 -22.63 1.26 12.52
CA PRO A 216 -21.28 0.93 12.08
C PRO A 216 -20.19 1.31 13.08
N ILE A 217 -20.27 2.51 13.66
CA ILE A 217 -19.28 2.98 14.66
C ILE A 217 -19.39 2.15 15.92
N THR A 218 -20.61 1.85 16.39
CA THR A 218 -20.80 1.01 17.59
C THR A 218 -20.20 -0.37 17.39
N SER A 219 -20.48 -1.02 16.25
CA SER A 219 -19.86 -2.32 15.91
C SER A 219 -18.33 -2.23 15.81
N ALA A 220 -17.78 -1.14 15.28
CA ALA A 220 -16.34 -0.92 15.24
C ALA A 220 -15.74 -0.77 16.65
N LEU A 221 -16.38 -0.01 17.55
CA LEU A 221 -15.94 0.16 18.94
C LEU A 221 -15.92 -1.18 19.70
N GLN A 222 -16.90 -2.04 19.47
CA GLN A 222 -16.94 -3.39 20.06
C GLN A 222 -15.77 -4.26 19.60
N LYS A 223 -15.42 -4.20 18.31
CA LYS A 223 -14.25 -4.91 17.80
C LYS A 223 -12.94 -4.33 18.35
N LEU A 224 -12.85 -3.00 18.49
CA LEU A 224 -11.71 -2.35 19.12
C LEU A 224 -11.56 -2.78 20.58
N GLU A 225 -12.66 -2.90 21.32
CA GLU A 225 -12.67 -3.43 22.69
C GLU A 225 -12.16 -4.87 22.74
N GLN A 226 -12.69 -5.74 21.87
CA GLN A 226 -12.34 -7.14 21.80
C GLN A 226 -10.84 -7.36 21.51
N HIS A 227 -10.27 -6.62 20.57
CA HIS A 227 -8.86 -6.80 20.18
C HIS A 227 -7.89 -6.02 21.08
N GLY A 228 -8.32 -4.89 21.64
CA GLY A 228 -7.48 -4.02 22.48
C GLY A 228 -7.42 -4.45 23.95
N GLY A 229 -8.25 -5.40 24.37
CA GLY A 229 -8.30 -5.92 25.74
C GLY A 229 -8.78 -4.90 26.77
N SER A 230 -8.54 -5.17 28.06
CA SER A 230 -9.06 -4.36 29.18
C SER A 230 -8.65 -2.88 29.14
N GLY A 231 -7.45 -2.57 28.63
CA GLY A 231 -6.96 -1.20 28.50
C GLY A 231 -7.76 -0.36 27.50
N SER A 232 -8.30 -0.99 26.44
CA SER A 232 -9.05 -0.29 25.40
C SER A 232 -10.40 0.23 25.91
N LEU A 233 -11.10 -0.52 26.76
CA LEU A 233 -12.41 -0.14 27.31
C LEU A 233 -12.33 1.17 28.11
N ILE A 234 -11.30 1.32 28.93
CA ILE A 234 -11.06 2.53 29.73
C ILE A 234 -10.90 3.73 28.81
N ILE A 235 -10.13 3.56 27.72
CA ILE A 235 -9.88 4.62 26.74
C ILE A 235 -11.16 4.95 25.97
N ILE A 236 -11.93 3.95 25.53
CA ILE A 236 -13.21 4.13 24.83
C ILE A 236 -14.19 4.90 25.71
N LYS A 237 -14.44 4.44 26.94
CA LYS A 237 -15.36 5.11 27.88
C LYS A 237 -14.91 6.53 28.24
N SER A 238 -13.60 6.80 28.28
CA SER A 238 -13.09 8.16 28.54
C SER A 238 -13.44 9.17 27.42
N LYS A 239 -13.64 8.71 26.18
CA LYS A 239 -13.97 9.57 25.03
C LYS A 239 -15.42 9.47 24.58
N ILE A 240 -16.07 8.33 24.83
CA ILE A 240 -17.45 8.05 24.46
C ILE A 240 -18.14 7.45 25.70
N PRO A 241 -18.56 8.29 26.66
CA PRO A 241 -19.16 7.81 27.91
C PRO A 241 -20.46 7.00 27.72
N THR A 242 -21.15 7.21 26.60
CA THR A 242 -22.40 6.52 26.25
C THR A 242 -22.18 5.13 25.66
N TYR A 243 -20.93 4.68 25.51
CA TYR A 243 -20.62 3.37 24.95
C TYR A 243 -20.97 2.23 25.92
N CYS A 244 -21.73 1.25 25.44
CA CYS A 244 -22.05 0.01 26.16
C CYS A 244 -21.11 -1.11 25.72
N SER A 245 -20.44 -1.73 26.69
CA SER A 245 -19.49 -2.84 26.45
C SER A 245 -20.20 -4.12 26.00
N ILE A 246 -19.47 -4.97 25.27
CA ILE A 246 -19.91 -6.32 24.89
C ILE A 246 -19.92 -7.32 26.06
N CYS A 247 -19.25 -7.02 27.17
CA CYS A 247 -19.10 -7.92 28.32
C CYS A 247 -20.14 -7.66 29.43
N CYS A 248 -21.24 -6.99 29.11
CA CYS A 248 -22.35 -6.74 30.05
C CYS A 248 -23.31 -7.93 30.13
#